data_AF-A0A1I1U7S4-F1
#
_entry.id   AF-A0A1I1U7S4-F1
#
_cell.length_a   1.000
_cell.length_b   1.000
_cell.length_c   1.000
_cell.angle_alpha   90.00
_cell.angle_beta   90.00
_cell.angle_gamma   90.00
#
_symmetry.space_group_name_H-M   'P 1'
#
loop_
_entity.id
_entity.type
_entity.pdbx_description
1 polymer ?
#
loop_
_entity_poly.entity_id
_entity_poly.type
_entity_poly.pdbx_seq_one_letter_code
_entity_poly.pdbx_strand_id
1 'polypeptide(L)'
;MRQIVLTTWVAVAAAGCNFDSGGMTAPATDSTAAPGDTEATAGATDDEGTSTTVGATGSATGPTTEVAVSYCHGFQVAAEAPFLSLYIVGGEVLTDGAAWPIECDEGRWMFGLYPSLGGWDPHSSQVKFTVEVDVEGYDPGDAGHFFSDEVDYHIGCEDPWAGLIGVAPVYLPEGVSDPAQLDGKPAEVRVTVLAGDMELRAEASVTLSAPRDVLLQGCTSP
;
A
#
# COMPACT_ATOMS: atom_id res chain seq x y z
N MET A 1 -21.60 -61.02 -4.05
CA MET A 1 -22.09 -59.81 -3.37
C MET A 1 -21.22 -58.66 -3.83
N ARG A 2 -21.80 -57.68 -4.54
CA ARG A 2 -21.10 -56.50 -5.08
C ARG A 2 -21.14 -55.40 -4.02
N GLN A 3 -19.99 -54.92 -3.56
CA GLN A 3 -19.91 -53.71 -2.73
C GLN A 3 -19.76 -52.49 -3.66
N ILE A 4 -20.70 -51.56 -3.50
CA ILE A 4 -20.77 -50.28 -4.20
C ILE A 4 -19.92 -49.30 -3.38
N VAL A 5 -18.88 -48.76 -4.00
CA VAL A 5 -18.12 -47.62 -3.46
C VAL A 5 -18.91 -46.36 -3.80
N LEU A 6 -19.46 -45.69 -2.77
CA LEU A 6 -20.04 -44.36 -2.92
C LEU A 6 -18.91 -43.33 -2.97
N THR A 7 -18.66 -42.80 -4.16
CA THR A 7 -17.81 -41.63 -4.36
C THR A 7 -18.65 -40.38 -4.11
N THR A 8 -18.45 -39.74 -2.95
CA THR A 8 -19.09 -38.47 -2.63
C THR A 8 -18.30 -37.36 -3.32
N TRP A 9 -18.93 -36.67 -4.28
CA TRP A 9 -18.41 -35.46 -4.89
C TRP A 9 -18.71 -34.28 -3.96
N VAL A 10 -17.68 -33.55 -3.51
CA VAL A 10 -17.83 -32.24 -2.89
C VAL A 10 -17.75 -31.21 -4.01
N ALA A 11 -18.86 -30.55 -4.30
CA ALA A 11 -18.90 -29.39 -5.18
C ALA A 11 -18.47 -28.15 -4.38
N VAL A 12 -17.37 -27.51 -4.78
CA VAL A 12 -17.01 -26.17 -4.30
C VAL A 12 -17.85 -25.18 -5.08
N ALA A 13 -18.75 -24.47 -4.39
CA ALA A 13 -19.53 -23.39 -4.94
C ALA A 13 -18.64 -22.13 -5.02
N ALA A 14 -18.46 -21.60 -6.23
CA ALA A 14 -17.90 -20.27 -6.43
C ALA A 14 -18.89 -19.23 -5.91
N ALA A 15 -18.56 -18.56 -4.81
CA ALA A 15 -19.26 -17.35 -4.38
C ALA A 15 -18.81 -16.19 -5.27
N GLY A 16 -19.62 -15.88 -6.28
CA GLY A 16 -19.50 -14.62 -7.01
C GLY A 16 -19.92 -13.47 -6.12
N CYS A 17 -19.01 -12.54 -5.83
CA CYS A 17 -19.35 -11.28 -5.20
C CYS A 17 -19.69 -10.26 -6.29
N ASN A 18 -21.00 -10.03 -6.44
CA ASN A 18 -21.59 -8.90 -7.13
C ASN A 18 -21.15 -7.59 -6.44
N PHE A 19 -20.57 -6.64 -7.19
CA PHE A 19 -20.52 -5.25 -6.74
C PHE A 19 -21.87 -4.60 -7.04
N ASP A 20 -22.72 -4.50 -6.00
CA ASP A 20 -23.96 -3.71 -6.02
C ASP A 20 -23.64 -2.26 -5.65
N SER A 21 -23.90 -1.35 -6.59
CA SER A 21 -23.75 0.09 -6.43
C SER A 21 -24.89 0.67 -5.58
N GLY A 22 -24.84 0.43 -4.27
CA GLY A 22 -25.75 0.99 -3.29
C GLY A 22 -25.28 2.34 -2.76
N GLY A 23 -25.84 3.44 -3.29
CA GLY A 23 -25.65 4.78 -2.76
C GLY A 23 -26.12 4.89 -1.31
N MET A 24 -25.21 5.25 -0.39
CA MET A 24 -25.57 5.61 0.98
C MET A 24 -25.82 7.11 1.07
N THR A 25 -27.11 7.45 1.17
CA THR A 25 -27.59 8.76 1.62
C THR A 25 -27.27 8.91 3.10
N ALA A 26 -26.39 9.86 3.46
CA ALA A 26 -26.10 10.18 4.85
C ALA A 26 -27.28 10.98 5.47
N PRO A 27 -27.68 10.70 6.73
CA PRO A 27 -28.66 11.51 7.42
C PRO A 27 -28.06 12.87 7.82
N ALA A 28 -28.81 13.93 7.53
CA ALA A 28 -28.54 15.28 8.02
C ALA A 28 -28.55 15.28 9.56
N THR A 29 -27.50 15.85 10.15
CA THR A 29 -27.50 16.22 11.56
C THR A 29 -27.34 17.73 11.63
N ASP A 30 -28.43 18.40 11.99
CA ASP A 30 -28.47 19.82 12.36
C ASP A 30 -27.48 20.09 13.49
N SER A 31 -26.66 21.13 13.34
CA SER A 31 -26.00 21.77 14.47
C SER A 31 -26.04 23.27 14.29
N THR A 32 -27.00 23.89 14.99
CA THR A 32 -27.16 25.33 15.11
C THR A 32 -26.15 25.85 16.14
N ALA A 33 -25.20 26.68 15.72
CA ALA A 33 -24.39 27.49 16.62
C ALA A 33 -24.66 28.98 16.35
N ALA A 34 -25.17 29.66 17.38
CA ALA A 34 -25.45 31.09 17.39
C ALA A 34 -24.15 31.92 17.50
N PRO A 35 -24.11 33.16 16.96
CA PRO A 35 -23.04 34.09 17.28
C PRO A 35 -23.29 34.73 18.65
N GLY A 36 -22.34 34.55 19.57
CA GLY A 36 -22.26 35.34 20.79
C GLY A 36 -21.42 36.58 20.53
N ASP A 37 -22.07 37.74 20.56
CA ASP A 37 -21.42 39.05 20.62
C ASP A 37 -20.61 39.19 21.91
N THR A 38 -19.39 39.70 21.83
CA THR A 38 -18.76 40.36 22.97
C THR A 38 -18.11 41.65 22.52
N GLU A 39 -18.83 42.71 22.85
CA GLU A 39 -18.47 44.11 22.81
C GLU A 39 -17.29 44.38 23.77
N ALA A 40 -16.26 45.06 23.29
CA ALA A 40 -15.26 45.69 24.15
C ALA A 40 -14.88 47.06 23.57
N THR A 41 -15.49 48.10 24.12
CA THR A 41 -15.22 49.51 23.79
C THR A 41 -14.12 50.09 24.69
N ALA A 42 -13.12 50.67 24.00
CA ALA A 42 -12.30 51.85 24.27
C ALA A 42 -11.54 52.03 25.60
N GLY A 43 -10.24 52.28 25.43
CA GLY A 43 -9.43 53.17 26.27
C GLY A 43 -8.31 53.78 25.42
N ALA A 44 -8.42 55.07 25.10
CA ALA A 44 -7.41 55.85 24.39
C ALA A 44 -6.51 56.61 25.38
N THR A 45 -5.21 56.68 25.08
CA THR A 45 -4.36 57.84 25.42
C THR A 45 -3.17 57.89 24.45
N ASP A 46 -2.92 59.09 23.93
CA ASP A 46 -1.91 59.46 22.94
C ASP A 46 -0.47 59.42 23.47
N ASP A 47 0.51 59.17 22.60
CA ASP A 47 1.79 59.90 22.66
C ASP A 47 2.49 59.94 21.29
N GLU A 48 3.09 61.11 21.01
CA GLU A 48 3.67 61.54 19.73
C GLU A 48 4.99 60.85 19.36
N GLY A 49 5.23 60.67 18.05
CA GLY A 49 6.54 60.25 17.53
C GLY A 49 6.59 60.11 16.01
N THR A 50 6.81 61.21 15.30
CA THR A 50 7.06 61.32 13.86
C THR A 50 8.28 60.51 13.38
N SER A 51 8.17 59.75 12.27
CA SER A 51 9.08 59.81 11.09
C SER A 51 8.95 58.62 10.11
N THR A 52 8.60 58.96 8.86
CA THR A 52 8.99 58.40 7.54
C THR A 52 8.55 57.00 7.07
N THR A 53 7.77 57.03 5.98
CA THR A 53 7.31 55.93 5.10
C THR A 53 8.38 55.47 4.12
N VAL A 54 8.63 54.15 4.00
CA VAL A 54 8.83 53.43 2.71
C VAL A 54 8.39 51.98 2.90
N GLY A 55 7.48 51.52 2.03
CA GLY A 55 6.73 50.27 2.15
C GLY A 55 7.59 49.01 2.18
N ALA A 56 7.36 48.20 3.22
CA ALA A 56 7.59 46.77 3.14
C ALA A 56 6.41 46.16 2.38
N THR A 57 6.66 45.64 1.19
CA THR A 57 5.76 44.72 0.50
C THR A 57 5.74 43.44 1.34
N GLY A 58 4.96 43.45 2.41
CA GLY A 58 4.58 42.25 3.13
C GLY A 58 3.79 41.39 2.16
N SER A 59 4.45 40.38 1.60
CA SER A 59 3.75 39.27 1.00
C SER A 59 3.03 38.57 2.14
N ALA A 60 1.78 38.96 2.37
CA ALA A 60 0.86 38.17 3.15
C ALA A 60 0.68 36.88 2.37
N THR A 61 1.44 35.85 2.73
CA THR A 61 1.08 34.47 2.42
C THR A 61 -0.29 34.28 3.07
N GLY A 62 -1.34 34.34 2.25
CA GLY A 62 -2.69 33.99 2.68
C GLY A 62 -2.68 32.58 3.26
N PRO A 63 -3.75 32.15 3.95
CA PRO A 63 -3.86 30.78 4.39
C PRO A 63 -3.70 29.90 3.15
N THR A 64 -2.57 29.20 3.04
CA THR A 64 -2.48 28.05 2.15
C THR A 64 -3.46 27.07 2.77
N THR A 65 -4.64 26.99 2.21
CA THR A 65 -5.50 25.83 2.37
C THR A 65 -4.75 24.68 1.70
N GLU A 66 -3.69 24.19 2.36
CA GLU A 66 -3.15 22.87 2.06
C GLU A 66 -4.31 21.94 2.35
N VAL A 67 -5.03 21.61 1.28
CA VAL A 67 -5.96 20.50 1.28
C VAL A 67 -5.14 19.33 1.80
N ALA A 68 -5.46 18.85 3.00
CA ALA A 68 -4.80 17.69 3.55
C ALA A 68 -4.85 16.59 2.49
N VAL A 69 -3.69 16.14 2.03
CA VAL A 69 -3.60 15.13 0.99
C VAL A 69 -4.28 13.88 1.55
N SER A 70 -5.39 13.48 0.96
CA SER A 70 -6.02 12.21 1.29
C SER A 70 -5.22 11.11 0.59
N TYR A 71 -4.70 10.18 1.38
CA TYR A 71 -4.02 9.00 0.85
C TYR A 71 -4.98 7.81 0.85
N CYS A 72 -4.87 6.97 -0.18
CA CYS A 72 -5.61 5.73 -0.39
C CYS A 72 -4.62 4.57 -0.59
N HIS A 73 -5.09 3.41 -1.06
CA HIS A 73 -4.23 2.26 -1.43
C HIS A 73 -3.28 1.75 -0.33
N GLY A 74 -3.83 1.58 0.87
CA GLY A 74 -3.14 0.96 1.99
C GLY A 74 -2.46 1.93 2.94
N PHE A 75 -2.44 3.24 2.62
CA PHE A 75 -1.92 4.28 3.51
C PHE A 75 -2.97 4.72 4.54
N GLN A 76 -2.59 4.73 5.82
CA GLN A 76 -3.46 5.11 6.93
C GLN A 76 -2.96 6.39 7.59
N VAL A 77 -3.52 7.53 7.17
CA VAL A 77 -3.15 8.86 7.69
C VAL A 77 -3.39 9.00 9.19
N ALA A 78 -4.49 8.40 9.68
CA ALA A 78 -4.94 8.55 11.06
C ALA A 78 -4.30 7.55 12.04
N ALA A 79 -3.32 6.75 11.61
CA ALA A 79 -2.65 5.82 12.51
C ALA A 79 -1.86 6.56 13.60
N GLU A 80 -1.90 6.06 14.83
CA GLU A 80 -1.29 6.71 16.00
C GLU A 80 0.25 6.71 15.97
N ALA A 81 0.86 5.82 15.17
CA ALA A 81 2.30 5.71 15.00
C ALA A 81 2.66 5.18 13.61
N PRO A 82 3.87 5.48 13.09
CA PRO A 82 4.40 4.91 11.86
C PRO A 82 4.41 3.37 11.88
N PHE A 83 3.88 2.73 10.84
CA PHE A 83 3.90 1.28 10.70
C PHE A 83 4.03 0.83 9.24
N LEU A 84 4.50 -0.41 9.06
CA LEU A 84 4.51 -1.14 7.80
C LEU A 84 4.04 -2.58 8.08
N SER A 85 3.12 -3.08 7.27
CA SER A 85 2.66 -4.46 7.26
C SER A 85 2.52 -4.91 5.82
N LEU A 86 2.89 -6.16 5.54
CA LEU A 86 2.81 -6.74 4.21
C LEU A 86 1.68 -7.75 4.18
N TYR A 87 0.95 -7.78 3.08
CA TYR A 87 -0.11 -8.74 2.82
C TYR A 87 0.17 -9.46 1.51
N ILE A 88 -0.42 -10.64 1.36
CA ILE A 88 -0.48 -11.38 0.10
C ILE A 88 -1.82 -11.12 -0.59
N VAL A 89 -1.92 -11.52 -1.86
CA VAL A 89 -3.19 -11.47 -2.59
C VAL A 89 -4.30 -12.15 -1.79
N GLY A 90 -5.46 -11.51 -1.73
CA GLY A 90 -6.58 -11.95 -0.89
C GLY A 90 -6.58 -11.39 0.54
N GLY A 91 -5.52 -10.68 0.95
CA GLY A 91 -5.50 -9.87 2.17
C GLY A 91 -5.06 -10.60 3.45
N GLU A 92 -4.42 -11.77 3.34
CA GLU A 92 -3.74 -12.40 4.47
C GLU A 92 -2.40 -11.70 4.75
N VAL A 93 -2.03 -11.57 6.03
CA VAL A 93 -0.77 -10.93 6.43
C VAL A 93 0.41 -11.83 6.08
N LEU A 94 1.43 -11.30 5.42
CA LEU A 94 2.69 -11.98 5.18
C LEU A 94 3.44 -12.10 6.51
N THR A 95 3.44 -13.29 7.10
CA THR A 95 4.10 -13.61 8.37
C THR A 95 4.89 -14.91 8.24
N ASP A 96 5.71 -15.23 9.24
CA ASP A 96 6.50 -16.46 9.23
C ASP A 96 5.64 -17.72 9.01
N GLY A 97 6.02 -18.52 8.03
CA GLY A 97 5.33 -19.74 7.62
C GLY A 97 4.16 -19.52 6.64
N ALA A 98 3.86 -18.27 6.25
CA ALA A 98 2.83 -18.01 5.26
C ALA A 98 3.16 -18.65 3.89
N ALA A 99 2.13 -19.08 3.18
CA ALA A 99 2.25 -19.47 1.78
C ALA A 99 2.11 -18.23 0.90
N TRP A 100 3.15 -17.85 0.17
CA TRP A 100 3.15 -16.67 -0.68
C TRP A 100 2.85 -17.08 -2.13
N PRO A 101 1.62 -16.84 -2.64
CA PRO A 101 1.20 -17.34 -3.94
C PRO A 101 1.81 -16.56 -5.10
N ILE A 102 2.10 -17.29 -6.18
CA ILE A 102 2.48 -16.71 -7.46
C ILE A 102 1.25 -16.08 -8.14
N GLU A 103 1.50 -14.96 -8.81
CA GLU A 103 0.50 -14.14 -9.46
C GLU A 103 0.93 -13.80 -10.89
N CYS A 104 -0.05 -13.46 -11.73
CA CYS A 104 0.19 -13.01 -13.09
C CYS A 104 -0.04 -11.50 -13.19
N ASP A 105 0.96 -10.80 -13.68
CA ASP A 105 0.90 -9.39 -14.01
C ASP A 105 1.22 -9.18 -15.49
N GLU A 106 0.21 -8.84 -16.29
CA GLU A 106 0.35 -8.50 -17.72
C GLU A 106 1.21 -9.47 -18.55
N GLY A 107 1.11 -10.78 -18.26
CA GLY A 107 1.89 -11.81 -18.98
C GLY A 107 3.26 -12.13 -18.37
N ARG A 108 3.57 -11.58 -17.19
CA ARG A 108 4.76 -11.87 -16.38
C ARG A 108 4.34 -12.45 -15.03
N TRP A 109 4.97 -13.55 -14.63
CA TRP A 109 4.78 -14.10 -13.29
C TRP A 109 5.51 -13.23 -12.26
N MET A 110 4.88 -13.05 -11.10
CA MET A 110 5.42 -12.34 -9.96
C MET A 110 4.92 -12.93 -8.64
N PHE A 111 5.52 -12.53 -7.53
CA PHE A 111 4.88 -12.62 -6.22
C PHE A 111 4.52 -11.20 -5.76
N GLY A 112 3.24 -10.94 -5.48
CA GLY A 112 2.77 -9.62 -5.09
C GLY A 112 2.91 -9.39 -3.59
N LEU A 113 3.52 -8.26 -3.21
CA LEU A 113 3.43 -7.72 -1.85
C LEU A 113 2.40 -6.60 -1.84
N TYR A 114 1.48 -6.62 -0.88
CA TYR A 114 0.41 -5.63 -0.74
C TYR A 114 0.63 -4.86 0.57
N PRO A 115 1.37 -3.74 0.56
CA PRO A 115 1.70 -3.01 1.78
C PRO A 115 0.48 -2.30 2.36
N SER A 116 0.33 -2.37 3.69
CA SER A 116 -0.39 -1.35 4.45
C SER A 116 0.59 -0.63 5.35
N LEU A 117 0.50 0.69 5.35
CA LEU A 117 1.44 1.58 5.98
C LEU A 117 0.73 2.86 6.41
N GLY A 118 1.36 3.70 7.21
CA GLY A 118 0.78 4.98 7.61
C GLY A 118 1.27 5.45 8.95
N GLY A 119 0.69 6.54 9.46
CA GLY A 119 1.10 7.18 10.72
C GLY A 119 2.25 8.19 10.57
N TRP A 120 2.54 8.64 9.35
CA TRP A 120 3.43 9.77 9.07
C TRP A 120 2.93 10.59 7.86
N ASP A 121 3.53 11.75 7.63
CA ASP A 121 3.32 12.54 6.41
C ASP A 121 4.46 12.26 5.41
N PRO A 122 4.18 11.61 4.26
CA PRO A 122 5.19 11.29 3.25
C PRO A 122 5.53 12.50 2.35
N HIS A 123 4.81 13.63 2.44
CA HIS A 123 4.95 14.82 1.61
C HIS A 123 4.86 14.56 0.08
N SER A 124 4.38 13.38 -0.30
CA SER A 124 4.33 12.85 -1.68
C SER A 124 3.27 11.77 -1.76
N SER A 125 2.63 11.58 -2.92
CA SER A 125 1.77 10.41 -3.19
C SER A 125 2.56 9.19 -3.66
N GLN A 126 3.89 9.27 -3.69
CA GLN A 126 4.79 8.17 -3.96
C GLN A 126 5.70 7.92 -2.75
N VAL A 127 5.76 6.66 -2.33
CA VAL A 127 6.73 6.15 -1.35
C VAL A 127 7.61 5.12 -2.05
N LYS A 128 8.87 5.03 -1.63
CA LYS A 128 9.82 4.10 -2.23
C LYS A 128 10.12 2.98 -1.24
N PHE A 129 9.87 1.75 -1.64
CA PHE A 129 10.25 0.56 -0.91
C PHE A 129 11.59 0.04 -1.40
N THR A 130 12.46 -0.42 -0.50
CA THR A 130 13.53 -1.34 -0.88
C THR A 130 13.06 -2.75 -0.54
N VAL A 131 13.00 -3.61 -1.57
CA VAL A 131 12.49 -4.97 -1.47
C VAL A 131 13.61 -5.94 -1.78
N GLU A 132 13.92 -6.81 -0.84
CA GLU A 132 14.90 -7.89 -0.95
C GLU A 132 14.18 -9.22 -0.71
N VAL A 133 14.41 -10.20 -1.59
CA VAL A 133 13.89 -11.57 -1.45
C VAL A 133 15.00 -12.56 -1.74
N ASP A 134 15.16 -13.54 -0.86
CA ASP A 134 16.08 -14.66 -0.99
C ASP A 134 15.31 -15.96 -1.04
N VAL A 135 15.59 -16.82 -2.04
CA VAL A 135 14.90 -18.10 -2.21
C VAL A 135 15.90 -19.24 -2.10
N GLU A 136 15.59 -20.24 -1.27
CA GLU A 136 16.50 -21.35 -1.03
C GLU A 136 16.81 -22.14 -2.32
N GLY A 137 18.10 -22.27 -2.62
CA GLY A 137 18.61 -23.02 -3.77
C GLY A 137 18.65 -22.21 -5.06
N TYR A 138 18.41 -20.90 -5.01
CA TYR A 138 18.68 -19.98 -6.11
C TYR A 138 19.97 -19.21 -5.88
N ASP A 139 20.76 -19.09 -6.95
CA ASP A 139 21.98 -18.30 -6.91
C ASP A 139 21.61 -16.81 -6.93
N PRO A 140 22.01 -16.01 -5.93
CA PRO A 140 21.68 -14.59 -5.82
C PRO A 140 22.18 -13.66 -6.94
N GLY A 141 22.92 -14.18 -7.92
CA GLY A 141 23.55 -13.37 -8.95
C GLY A 141 24.49 -12.30 -8.37
N ASP A 142 24.79 -11.26 -9.16
CA ASP A 142 25.72 -10.19 -8.75
C ASP A 142 25.17 -9.31 -7.61
N ALA A 143 23.84 -9.29 -7.42
CA ALA A 143 23.16 -8.46 -6.43
C ALA A 143 23.07 -9.10 -5.02
N GLY A 144 23.37 -10.39 -4.88
CA GLY A 144 23.32 -11.03 -3.57
C GLY A 144 21.93 -11.54 -3.17
N HIS A 145 20.90 -11.38 -4.01
CA HIS A 145 19.52 -11.77 -3.73
C HIS A 145 18.79 -12.41 -4.93
N PHE A 146 17.76 -13.22 -4.67
CA PHE A 146 16.86 -13.71 -5.72
C PHE A 146 16.12 -12.55 -6.41
N PHE A 147 15.74 -11.54 -5.62
CA PHE A 147 15.22 -10.26 -6.09
C PHE A 147 15.72 -9.15 -5.17
N SER A 148 16.15 -8.02 -5.75
CA SER A 148 16.50 -6.82 -5.01
C SER A 148 16.23 -5.61 -5.90
N ASP A 149 15.26 -4.77 -5.52
CA ASP A 149 14.95 -3.55 -6.26
C ASP A 149 14.34 -2.46 -5.37
N GLU A 150 14.39 -1.22 -5.86
CA GLU A 150 13.62 -0.11 -5.31
C GLU A 150 12.28 0.01 -6.05
N VAL A 151 11.18 -0.21 -5.33
CA VAL A 151 9.83 -0.18 -5.89
C VAL A 151 9.14 1.13 -5.50
N ASP A 152 8.82 1.95 -6.51
CA ASP A 152 7.97 3.12 -6.32
C ASP A 152 6.51 2.69 -6.15
N TYR A 153 5.90 3.06 -5.03
CA TYR A 153 4.55 2.68 -4.67
C TYR A 153 3.65 3.91 -4.50
N HIS A 154 2.51 3.86 -5.16
CA HIS A 154 1.55 4.95 -5.15
C HIS A 154 0.55 4.81 -3.99
N ILE A 155 0.48 5.85 -3.15
CA ILE A 155 -0.44 5.96 -2.01
C ILE A 155 -1.50 7.05 -2.20
N GLY A 156 -1.49 7.74 -3.35
CA GLY A 156 -2.54 8.71 -3.68
C GLY A 156 -3.90 8.02 -3.87
N CYS A 157 -4.95 8.82 -4.07
CA CYS A 157 -6.28 8.28 -4.42
C CYS A 157 -6.53 8.32 -5.92
N GLU A 158 -5.64 8.99 -6.65
CA GLU A 158 -5.58 9.03 -8.09
C GLU A 158 -4.98 7.75 -8.68
N ASP A 159 -5.38 7.39 -9.89
CA ASP A 159 -4.67 6.36 -10.63
C ASP A 159 -3.24 6.87 -10.95
N PRO A 160 -2.19 6.07 -10.73
CA PRO A 160 -0.83 6.46 -11.02
C PRO A 160 -0.65 6.60 -12.53
N TRP A 161 0.27 7.48 -12.93
CA TRP A 161 0.61 7.68 -14.34
C TRP A 161 1.34 6.47 -14.95
N ALA A 162 1.90 5.58 -14.12
CA ALA A 162 2.53 4.32 -14.50
C ALA A 162 2.67 3.39 -13.27
N GLY A 163 2.70 2.07 -13.49
CA GLY A 163 2.91 1.06 -12.45
C GLY A 163 1.64 0.39 -11.95
N LEU A 164 1.81 -0.64 -11.11
CA LEU A 164 0.70 -1.37 -10.52
C LEU A 164 0.17 -0.66 -9.28
N ILE A 165 -1.14 -0.54 -9.17
CA ILE A 165 -1.79 0.07 -8.01
C ILE A 165 -1.85 -0.97 -6.89
N GLY A 166 -1.36 -0.60 -5.71
CA GLY A 166 -1.59 -1.36 -4.50
C GLY A 166 -0.71 -2.60 -4.33
N VAL A 167 0.27 -2.82 -5.21
CA VAL A 167 1.19 -3.96 -5.14
C VAL A 167 2.62 -3.54 -5.41
N ALA A 168 3.55 -4.07 -4.62
CA ALA A 168 4.98 -4.05 -4.89
C ALA A 168 5.36 -5.41 -5.52
N PRO A 169 5.59 -5.48 -6.83
CA PRO A 169 5.79 -6.74 -7.53
C PRO A 169 7.21 -7.28 -7.32
N VAL A 170 7.32 -8.57 -7.00
CA VAL A 170 8.58 -9.31 -7.01
C VAL A 170 8.60 -10.20 -8.25
N TYR A 171 9.16 -9.68 -9.34
CA TYR A 171 9.27 -10.42 -10.58
C TYR A 171 10.34 -11.51 -10.48
N LEU A 172 10.08 -12.62 -11.17
CA LEU A 172 11.04 -13.71 -11.26
C LEU A 172 12.28 -13.26 -12.07
N PRO A 173 13.50 -13.60 -11.65
CA PRO A 173 14.71 -13.29 -12.40
C PRO A 173 14.75 -14.08 -13.72
N GLU A 174 15.45 -13.54 -14.73
CA GLU A 174 15.49 -14.11 -16.09
C GLU A 174 15.99 -15.57 -16.17
N GLY A 175 16.69 -16.06 -15.13
CA GLY A 175 17.14 -17.44 -15.01
C GLY A 175 16.05 -18.47 -14.64
N VAL A 176 14.88 -18.01 -14.19
CA VAL A 176 13.75 -18.89 -13.84
C VAL A 176 12.89 -19.15 -15.07
N SER A 177 13.19 -20.23 -15.78
CA SER A 177 12.46 -20.62 -16.99
C SER A 177 11.16 -21.39 -16.72
N ASP A 178 11.07 -22.10 -15.59
CA ASP A 178 9.87 -22.79 -15.12
C ASP A 178 9.53 -22.30 -13.70
N PRO A 179 8.48 -21.47 -13.51
CA PRO A 179 8.07 -21.03 -12.17
C PRO A 179 7.65 -22.18 -11.24
N ALA A 180 7.27 -23.35 -11.77
CA ALA A 180 6.81 -24.48 -10.96
C ALA A 180 7.90 -25.03 -10.03
N GLN A 181 9.16 -24.76 -10.33
CA GLN A 181 10.29 -25.18 -9.50
C GLN A 181 10.45 -24.34 -8.21
N LEU A 182 9.75 -23.20 -8.14
CA LEU A 182 9.66 -22.35 -6.95
C LEU A 182 8.63 -22.87 -5.95
N ASP A 183 7.71 -23.75 -6.37
CA ASP A 183 6.66 -24.26 -5.49
C ASP A 183 7.25 -25.03 -4.29
N GLY A 184 6.81 -24.64 -3.09
CA GLY A 184 7.29 -25.20 -1.83
C GLY A 184 8.69 -24.75 -1.41
N LYS A 185 9.32 -23.79 -2.11
CA LYS A 185 10.63 -23.26 -1.73
C LYS A 185 10.51 -22.28 -0.57
N PRO A 186 11.33 -22.41 0.48
CA PRO A 186 11.47 -21.38 1.49
C PRO A 186 12.03 -20.09 0.89
N ALA A 187 11.55 -18.95 1.38
CA ALA A 187 12.07 -17.65 1.03
C ALA A 187 12.10 -16.71 2.23
N GLU A 188 13.10 -15.83 2.27
CA GLU A 188 13.17 -14.72 3.21
C GLU A 188 12.77 -13.44 2.48
N VAL A 189 11.79 -12.72 3.01
CA VAL A 189 11.31 -11.45 2.46
C VAL A 189 11.70 -10.33 3.41
N ARG A 190 12.29 -9.27 2.88
CA ARG A 190 12.56 -8.04 3.60
C ARG A 190 12.11 -6.84 2.80
N VAL A 191 11.28 -6.00 3.42
CA VAL A 191 10.86 -4.72 2.86
C VAL A 191 11.14 -3.61 3.84
N THR A 192 11.72 -2.52 3.33
CA THR A 192 11.97 -1.30 4.09
C THR A 192 11.37 -0.09 3.40
N VAL A 193 10.97 0.92 4.19
CA VAL A 193 10.51 2.23 3.72
C VAL A 193 10.95 3.32 4.69
N LEU A 194 11.26 4.50 4.17
CA LEU A 194 11.53 5.67 5.01
C LEU A 194 10.23 6.40 5.35
N ALA A 195 9.95 6.47 6.66
CA ALA A 195 8.87 7.26 7.25
C ALA A 195 9.47 8.50 7.93
N GLY A 196 9.76 9.53 7.14
CA GLY A 196 10.55 10.68 7.59
C GLY A 196 11.98 10.26 7.92
N ASP A 197 12.41 10.48 9.18
CA ASP A 197 13.74 10.10 9.66
C ASP A 197 13.81 8.65 10.20
N MET A 198 12.73 7.88 10.10
CA MET A 198 12.63 6.50 10.59
C MET A 198 12.61 5.50 9.43
N GLU A 199 13.44 4.44 9.50
CA GLU A 199 13.28 3.27 8.65
C GLU A 199 12.27 2.31 9.28
N LEU A 200 11.17 2.06 8.57
CA LEU A 200 10.24 0.99 8.89
C LEU A 200 10.64 -0.27 8.15
N ARG A 201 10.46 -1.41 8.79
CA ARG A 201 10.85 -2.71 8.24
C ARG A 201 9.79 -3.77 8.50
N ALA A 202 9.52 -4.57 7.47
CA ALA A 202 8.78 -5.83 7.57
C ALA A 202 9.68 -6.96 7.03
N GLU A 203 9.79 -8.03 7.80
CA GLU A 203 10.55 -9.24 7.48
C GLU A 203 9.65 -10.46 7.71
N ALA A 204 9.76 -11.48 6.85
CA ALA A 204 9.04 -12.74 7.01
C ALA A 204 9.76 -13.91 6.33
N SER A 205 9.80 -15.06 7.00
CA SER A 205 10.24 -16.34 6.41
C SER A 205 9.04 -17.10 5.87
N VAL A 206 8.90 -17.24 4.56
CA VAL A 206 7.69 -17.76 3.89
C VAL A 206 7.98 -19.00 3.05
N THR A 207 6.92 -19.64 2.55
CA THR A 207 7.02 -20.68 1.54
C THR A 207 6.36 -20.20 0.25
N LEU A 208 7.09 -20.20 -0.86
CA LEU A 208 6.54 -19.84 -2.17
C LEU A 208 5.51 -20.89 -2.62
N SER A 209 4.38 -20.43 -3.16
CA SER A 209 3.35 -21.30 -3.73
C SER A 209 3.19 -21.00 -5.22
N ALA A 210 3.66 -21.92 -6.05
CA ALA A 210 3.60 -21.83 -7.51
C ALA A 210 3.09 -23.15 -8.10
N PRO A 211 1.91 -23.63 -7.68
CA PRO A 211 1.46 -24.97 -8.02
C PRO A 211 1.20 -25.07 -9.53
N ARG A 212 1.56 -26.21 -10.11
CA ARG A 212 1.58 -26.40 -11.57
C ARG A 212 0.21 -26.18 -12.21
N ASP A 213 -0.89 -26.46 -11.52
CA ASP A 213 -2.25 -26.24 -12.02
C ASP A 213 -2.61 -24.75 -12.16
N VAL A 214 -2.07 -23.87 -11.32
CA VAL A 214 -2.15 -22.41 -11.48
C VAL A 214 -1.35 -21.99 -12.70
N LEU A 215 -0.11 -22.45 -12.83
CA LEU A 215 0.79 -22.07 -13.92
C LEU A 215 0.29 -22.53 -15.30
N LEU A 216 -0.40 -23.68 -15.37
CA LEU A 216 -1.00 -24.21 -16.59
C LEU A 216 -2.16 -23.36 -17.13
N GLN A 217 -2.74 -22.48 -16.32
CA GLN A 217 -3.74 -21.51 -16.79
C GLN A 217 -3.09 -20.44 -17.69
N GLY A 218 -1.75 -20.34 -17.65
CA GLY A 218 -0.97 -19.35 -18.35
C GLY A 218 -0.96 -18.03 -17.62
N CYS A 219 0.04 -17.20 -17.94
CA CYS A 219 0.04 -15.81 -17.57
C CYS A 219 -0.11 -15.01 -18.87
N THR A 220 -1.31 -14.51 -19.11
CA THR A 220 -1.65 -13.72 -20.29
C THR A 220 -2.25 -12.40 -19.82
N SER A 221 -1.85 -11.29 -20.44
CA SER A 221 -2.60 -10.04 -20.32
C SER A 221 -4.07 -10.30 -20.69
N PRO A 222 -5.04 -9.85 -19.88
CA PRO A 222 -6.45 -9.92 -20.24
C PRO A 222 -6.77 -9.17 -21.54
#